data_AF-A0A2I5N341-F1
#
_entry.id   AF-A0A2I5N341-F1
#
_cell.length_a   1.000
_cell.length_b   1.000
_cell.length_c   1.000
_cell.angle_alpha   90.00
_cell.angle_beta   90.00
_cell.angle_gamma   90.00
#
_symmetry.space_group_name_H-M   'P 1'
#
loop_
_entity.id
_entity.type
_entity.pdbx_description
1 polymer ?
#
loop_
_entity_poly.entity_id
_entity_poly.type
_entity_poly.pdbx_seq_one_letter_code
_entity_poly.pdbx_strand_id
1 'polypeptide(L)'
;MRKCLAICSLLCCLFLVGCRTGAAYQAEIEPMEQSELYTEKEIEAAILVVQDYFDKHFTDCQLLTIGYGGDDEKLFDDWAEHYGAEEAIILTSSFKVAAEGAEPTLEPNSTHTDWKWILVWNVGGKWEHKGHGY
;
A
#
# COMPACT_ATOMS: atom_id res chain seq x y z
N MET A 1 -3.08 8.61 -20.47
CA MET A 1 -1.72 9.03 -20.90
C MET A 1 -1.29 10.29 -20.14
N ARG A 2 -1.01 10.18 -18.84
CA ARG A 2 -0.24 11.21 -18.13
C ARG A 2 1.19 11.13 -18.67
N LYS A 3 1.69 12.21 -19.26
CA LYS A 3 3.09 12.27 -19.71
C LYS A 3 3.95 12.50 -18.48
N CYS A 4 4.58 11.44 -17.99
CA CYS A 4 5.48 11.50 -16.84
C CYS A 4 6.73 12.32 -17.22
N LEU A 5 6.78 13.56 -16.76
CA LEU A 5 8.01 14.35 -16.77
C LEU A 5 8.83 13.93 -15.54
N ALA A 6 9.77 13.01 -15.73
CA ALA A 6 10.73 12.64 -14.71
C ALA A 6 11.62 13.85 -14.38
N ILE A 7 11.38 14.47 -13.22
CA ILE A 7 12.28 15.48 -12.65
C ILE A 7 12.77 14.92 -11.32
N CYS A 8 13.98 14.38 -11.33
CA CYS A 8 14.77 14.17 -10.12
C CYS A 8 14.94 15.52 -9.42
N SER A 9 14.26 15.71 -8.28
CA SER A 9 14.58 16.79 -7.37
C SER A 9 14.58 16.25 -5.95
N LEU A 10 15.81 15.93 -5.53
CA LEU A 10 16.28 15.85 -4.16
C LEU A 10 15.80 17.10 -3.41
N LEU A 11 14.60 17.07 -2.82
CA LEU A 11 14.12 18.13 -1.95
C LEU A 11 13.54 17.53 -0.68
N CYS A 12 14.42 17.57 0.32
CA CYS A 12 14.16 17.40 1.74
C CYS A 12 13.01 18.34 2.15
N CYS A 13 11.78 17.83 2.16
CA CYS A 13 10.64 18.55 2.72
C CYS A 13 10.20 17.84 3.99
N LEU A 14 10.72 18.32 5.13
CA LEU A 14 10.11 18.08 6.44
C LEU A 14 8.64 18.52 6.38
N PHE A 15 7.73 17.57 6.28
CA PHE A 15 6.33 17.78 6.62
C PHE A 15 6.02 17.03 7.92
N LEU A 16 5.35 17.74 8.81
CA LEU A 16 4.99 17.36 10.17
C LEU A 16 4.28 16.01 10.19
N VAL A 17 5.03 14.93 10.42
CA VAL A 17 4.48 13.62 10.77
C VAL A 17 3.98 13.75 12.21
N GLY A 18 2.67 13.97 12.39
CA GLY A 18 2.05 13.68 13.68
C GLY A 18 2.41 12.24 14.03
N CYS A 19 2.95 11.99 15.22
CA CYS A 19 3.40 10.66 15.63
C CYS A 19 2.22 9.68 15.50
N ARG A 20 2.21 8.90 14.42
CA ARG A 20 1.28 7.79 14.26
C ARG A 20 1.80 6.67 15.16
N THR A 21 0.92 6.14 16.01
CA THR A 21 1.24 5.11 16.99
C THR A 21 0.49 3.85 16.60
N GLY A 22 1.20 2.79 16.24
CA GLY A 22 0.64 1.52 15.78
C GLY A 22 1.73 0.55 15.35
N ALA A 23 1.45 -0.75 15.37
CA ALA A 23 2.46 -1.77 15.09
C ALA A 23 2.75 -1.87 13.58
N ALA A 24 1.76 -1.61 12.72
CA ALA A 24 1.94 -1.64 11.27
C ALA A 24 2.94 -0.60 10.75
N TYR A 25 3.09 0.55 11.44
CA TYR A 25 4.10 1.56 11.08
C TYR A 25 5.55 1.11 11.34
N GLN A 26 5.74 -0.01 12.05
CA GLN A 26 7.06 -0.61 12.28
C GLN A 26 7.46 -1.60 11.19
N ALA A 27 6.56 -1.90 10.24
CA ALA A 27 6.86 -2.77 9.12
C ALA A 27 8.04 -2.21 8.30
N GLU A 28 8.90 -3.12 7.83
CA GLU A 28 9.97 -2.76 6.91
C GLU A 28 9.37 -2.35 5.57
N ILE A 29 9.75 -1.18 5.07
CA ILE A 29 9.38 -0.77 3.72
C ILE A 29 10.29 -1.50 2.75
N GLU A 30 9.71 -2.30 1.87
CA GLU A 30 10.47 -3.05 0.86
C GLU A 30 11.19 -2.06 -0.07
N PRO A 31 12.41 -2.38 -0.53
CA PRO A 31 13.12 -1.53 -1.47
C PRO A 31 12.28 -1.22 -2.71
N MET A 32 12.04 0.06 -2.94
CA MET A 32 11.23 0.51 -4.06
C MET A 32 12.07 0.49 -5.35
N GLU A 33 11.64 -0.28 -6.35
CA GLU A 33 12.17 -0.10 -7.71
C GLU A 33 11.70 1.25 -8.27
N GLN A 34 12.52 1.86 -9.14
CA GLN A 34 12.17 3.14 -9.73
C GLN A 34 10.87 3.02 -10.55
N SER A 35 9.82 3.71 -10.11
CA SER A 35 8.55 3.77 -10.81
C SER A 35 8.55 4.88 -11.88
N GLU A 36 8.01 4.56 -13.05
CA GLU A 36 7.67 5.51 -14.11
C GLU A 36 6.26 6.10 -13.93
N LEU A 37 5.40 5.43 -13.16
CA LEU A 37 3.99 5.80 -12.97
C LEU A 37 3.77 6.70 -11.74
N TYR A 38 4.47 6.44 -10.64
CA TYR A 38 4.27 7.11 -9.36
C TYR A 38 5.56 7.68 -8.78
N THR A 39 5.43 8.82 -8.11
CA THR A 39 6.50 9.34 -7.27
C THR A 39 6.59 8.54 -5.97
N GLU A 40 7.79 8.52 -5.36
CA GLU A 40 8.01 7.92 -4.04
C GLU A 40 7.00 8.43 -2.99
N LYS A 41 6.67 9.73 -3.03
CA LYS A 41 5.67 10.34 -2.12
C LYS A 41 4.25 9.82 -2.33
N GLU A 42 3.86 9.54 -3.56
CA GLU A 42 2.54 8.97 -3.86
C GLU A 42 2.45 7.52 -3.38
N ILE A 43 3.53 6.75 -3.53
CA ILE A 43 3.65 5.39 -3.02
C ILE A 43 3.65 5.37 -1.49
N GLU A 44 4.44 6.24 -0.84
CA GLU A 44 4.44 6.40 0.63
C GLU A 44 3.04 6.75 1.15
N ALA A 45 2.32 7.63 0.45
CA ALA A 45 0.95 7.98 0.81
C ALA A 45 -0.01 6.78 0.70
N ALA A 46 0.18 5.90 -0.29
CA ALA A 46 -0.58 4.65 -0.41
C ALA A 46 -0.24 3.66 0.70
N ILE A 47 1.06 3.50 1.03
CA ILE A 47 1.55 2.65 2.12
C ILE A 47 0.89 3.06 3.45
N LEU A 48 0.83 4.36 3.73
CA LEU A 48 0.18 4.89 4.93
C LEU A 48 -1.30 4.50 5.03
N VAL A 49 -2.02 4.47 3.89
CA VAL A 49 -3.43 4.04 3.88
C VAL A 49 -3.55 2.55 4.21
N VAL A 50 -2.64 1.71 3.71
CA VAL A 50 -2.61 0.29 4.07
C VAL A 50 -2.24 0.07 5.53
N GLN A 51 -1.21 0.74 6.05
CA GLN A 51 -0.83 0.64 7.46
C GLN A 51 -1.98 1.05 8.38
N ASP A 52 -2.66 2.17 8.07
CA ASP A 52 -3.83 2.64 8.81
C ASP A 52 -5.01 1.64 8.77
N TYR A 53 -5.18 0.90 7.66
CA TYR A 53 -6.20 -0.13 7.51
C TYR A 53 -5.80 -1.41 8.25
N PHE A 54 -4.55 -1.84 8.10
CA PHE A 54 -4.00 -3.05 8.70
C PHE A 54 -4.12 -3.00 10.22
N ASP A 55 -3.65 -1.92 10.86
CA ASP A 55 -3.72 -1.77 12.32
C ASP A 55 -5.16 -1.84 12.87
N LYS A 56 -6.17 -1.49 12.06
CA LYS A 56 -7.58 -1.50 12.48
C LYS A 56 -8.29 -2.83 12.23
N HIS A 57 -7.89 -3.55 11.19
CA HIS A 57 -8.65 -4.69 10.68
C HIS A 57 -7.91 -6.02 10.74
N PHE A 58 -6.59 -6.01 10.94
CA PHE A 58 -5.74 -7.18 11.06
C PHE A 58 -5.15 -7.24 12.48
N THR A 59 -6.00 -7.12 13.50
CA THR A 59 -5.59 -6.92 14.91
C THR A 59 -4.82 -8.10 15.50
N ASP A 60 -5.03 -9.30 14.96
CA ASP A 60 -4.33 -10.53 15.35
C ASP A 60 -3.23 -10.90 14.34
N CYS A 61 -2.76 -9.93 13.56
CA CYS A 61 -1.63 -10.09 12.66
C CYS A 61 -0.52 -9.08 12.96
N GLN A 62 0.69 -9.42 12.55
CA GLN A 62 1.85 -8.52 12.55
C GLN A 62 2.28 -8.25 11.11
N LEU A 63 2.14 -7.01 10.65
CA LEU A 63 2.72 -6.58 9.38
C LEU A 63 4.25 -6.61 9.48
N LEU A 64 4.90 -7.32 8.57
CA LEU A 64 6.36 -7.49 8.56
C LEU A 64 6.99 -6.60 7.50
N THR A 65 6.50 -6.68 6.27
CA THR A 65 6.97 -5.87 5.14
C THR A 65 5.80 -5.26 4.38
N ILE A 66 6.04 -4.12 3.74
CA ILE A 66 5.12 -3.52 2.77
C ILE A 66 5.89 -2.77 1.69
N GLY A 67 5.48 -2.93 0.44
CA GLY A 67 6.19 -2.40 -0.72
C GLY A 67 5.26 -2.06 -1.87
N TYR A 68 5.80 -1.30 -2.82
CA TYR A 68 5.14 -1.10 -4.10
C TYR A 68 5.27 -2.35 -4.96
N GLY A 69 4.16 -2.82 -5.54
CA GLY A 69 4.12 -4.05 -6.34
C GLY A 69 4.81 -3.96 -7.71
N GLY A 70 5.38 -2.80 -8.05
CA GLY A 70 5.97 -2.51 -9.35
C GLY A 70 4.97 -1.93 -10.35
N ASP A 71 5.47 -1.34 -11.43
CA ASP A 71 4.63 -0.74 -12.46
C ASP A 71 3.90 -1.82 -13.29
N ASP A 72 2.57 -1.69 -13.36
CA ASP A 72 1.73 -2.47 -14.27
C ASP A 72 0.56 -1.58 -14.75
N GLU A 73 0.84 -0.74 -15.74
CA GLU A 73 -0.13 0.26 -16.27
C GLU A 73 -1.45 -0.41 -16.66
N LYS A 74 -1.40 -1.60 -17.29
CA LYS A 74 -2.62 -2.30 -17.72
C LYS A 74 -3.44 -2.76 -16.52
N LEU A 75 -2.80 -3.39 -15.53
CA LEU A 75 -3.50 -3.86 -14.34
C LEU A 75 -4.10 -2.70 -13.54
N PHE A 76 -3.40 -1.56 -13.49
CA PHE A 76 -3.89 -0.37 -12.80
C PHE A 76 -5.06 0.27 -13.53
N ASP A 77 -5.01 0.37 -14.85
CA ASP A 77 -6.14 0.82 -15.67
C ASP A 77 -7.37 -0.11 -15.46
N ASP A 78 -7.16 -1.43 -15.46
CA ASP A 78 -8.24 -2.40 -15.23
C ASP A 78 -8.89 -2.18 -13.83
N TRP A 79 -8.11 -1.95 -12.78
CA TRP A 79 -8.63 -1.69 -11.43
C TRP A 79 -9.28 -0.31 -11.28
N ALA A 80 -8.70 0.72 -11.90
CA ALA A 80 -9.29 2.05 -11.92
C ALA A 80 -10.65 2.02 -12.60
N GLU A 81 -10.77 1.38 -13.77
CA GLU A 81 -12.04 1.19 -14.47
C GLU A 81 -13.04 0.39 -13.62
N HIS A 82 -12.59 -0.73 -13.03
CA HIS A 82 -13.45 -1.59 -12.20
C HIS A 82 -14.11 -0.82 -11.05
N TYR A 83 -13.36 0.07 -10.39
CA TYR A 83 -13.85 0.88 -9.27
C TYR A 83 -14.40 2.25 -9.69
N GLY A 84 -14.44 2.57 -10.98
CA GLY A 84 -14.85 3.88 -11.48
C GLY A 84 -13.98 5.02 -10.96
N ALA A 85 -12.70 4.74 -10.76
CA ALA A 85 -11.68 5.67 -10.28
C ALA A 85 -10.79 6.14 -11.43
N GLU A 86 -9.94 7.13 -11.15
CA GLU A 86 -9.03 7.67 -12.16
C GLU A 86 -7.71 6.91 -12.21
N GLU A 87 -7.22 6.47 -11.06
CA GLU A 87 -5.96 5.75 -10.92
C GLU A 87 -6.10 4.64 -9.90
N ALA A 88 -5.30 3.58 -10.06
CA ALA A 88 -5.16 2.51 -9.09
C ALA A 88 -3.68 2.19 -8.87
N ILE A 89 -3.34 1.78 -7.66
CA ILE A 89 -1.99 1.34 -7.30
C ILE A 89 -2.10 0.03 -6.53
N ILE A 90 -1.13 -0.86 -6.75
CA ILE A 90 -1.01 -2.11 -6.00
C ILE A 90 0.22 -2.06 -5.09
N LEU A 91 0.00 -2.38 -3.82
CA LEU A 91 1.06 -2.65 -2.86
C LEU A 91 1.11 -4.14 -2.54
N THR A 92 2.29 -4.64 -2.22
CA THR A 92 2.52 -6.00 -1.71
C THR A 92 2.96 -5.95 -0.27
N SER A 93 2.68 -7.00 0.49
CA SER A 93 3.11 -7.09 1.89
C SER A 93 3.36 -8.53 2.30
N SER A 94 4.11 -8.66 3.40
CA SER A 94 4.14 -9.87 4.20
C SER A 94 3.68 -9.59 5.62
N PHE A 95 2.96 -10.56 6.20
CA PHE A 95 2.51 -10.47 7.58
C PHE A 95 2.39 -11.86 8.21
N LYS A 96 2.48 -11.90 9.54
CA LYS A 96 2.32 -13.11 10.34
C LYS A 96 0.96 -13.12 11.04
N VAL A 97 0.28 -14.26 11.02
CA VAL A 97 -0.97 -14.48 11.77
C VAL A 97 -0.65 -15.01 13.16
N ALA A 98 -1.32 -14.51 14.19
CA ALA A 98 -1.19 -14.98 15.55
C ALA A 98 -1.60 -16.47 15.70
N ALA A 99 -1.27 -17.07 16.84
CA ALA A 99 -1.55 -18.48 17.09
C ALA A 99 -3.04 -18.77 17.26
N GLU A 100 -3.78 -17.75 17.70
CA GLU A 100 -5.21 -17.75 17.90
C GLU A 100 -5.99 -17.62 16.59
N GLY A 101 -5.30 -17.28 15.48
CA GLY A 101 -5.90 -16.94 14.19
C GLY A 101 -6.22 -15.45 14.08
N ALA A 102 -6.72 -15.03 12.93
CA ALA A 102 -7.20 -13.67 12.69
C ALA A 102 -8.54 -13.70 11.95
N GLU A 103 -9.34 -12.66 12.13
CA GLU A 103 -10.54 -12.39 11.34
C GLU A 103 -10.23 -11.37 10.22
N PRO A 104 -10.67 -11.58 8.96
CA PRO A 104 -11.34 -12.78 8.46
C PRO A 104 -10.43 -14.01 8.52
N THR A 105 -11.02 -15.21 8.61
CA THR A 105 -10.33 -16.48 8.93
C THR A 105 -9.07 -16.72 8.09
N LEU A 106 -7.92 -16.34 8.62
CA LEU A 106 -6.60 -16.65 8.10
C LEU A 106 -6.02 -17.83 8.90
N GLU A 107 -5.17 -18.63 8.25
CA GLU A 107 -4.57 -19.81 8.89
C GLU A 107 -3.72 -19.38 10.09
N PRO A 108 -4.01 -19.84 11.33
CA PRO A 108 -3.23 -19.49 12.50
C PRO A 108 -1.76 -19.90 12.37
N ASN A 109 -0.85 -19.15 12.99
CA ASN A 109 0.61 -19.40 12.92
C ASN A 109 1.21 -19.43 11.50
N SER A 110 0.52 -18.89 10.50
CA SER A 110 1.03 -18.79 9.13
C SER A 110 1.74 -17.46 8.88
N THR A 111 2.56 -17.44 7.83
CA THR A 111 3.10 -16.22 7.24
C THR A 111 2.54 -16.09 5.84
N HIS A 112 1.89 -14.97 5.58
CA HIS A 112 1.44 -14.59 4.24
C HIS A 112 2.51 -13.72 3.59
N THR A 113 2.88 -14.06 2.37
CA THR A 113 3.77 -13.26 1.50
C THR A 113 3.00 -12.83 0.26
N ASP A 114 3.49 -11.82 -0.45
CA ASP A 114 2.94 -11.33 -1.72
C ASP A 114 1.45 -10.95 -1.65
N TRP A 115 0.97 -10.61 -0.44
CA TRP A 115 -0.41 -10.22 -0.23
C TRP A 115 -0.64 -8.83 -0.83
N LYS A 116 -1.60 -8.73 -1.74
CA LYS A 116 -1.84 -7.52 -2.52
C LYS A 116 -2.83 -6.61 -1.82
N TRP A 117 -2.63 -5.31 -1.98
CA TRP A 117 -3.55 -4.26 -1.58
C TRP A 117 -3.87 -3.41 -2.80
N ILE A 118 -5.15 -3.23 -3.08
CA ILE A 118 -5.65 -2.42 -4.19
C ILE A 118 -6.13 -1.10 -3.60
N LEU A 119 -5.48 -0.02 -4.02
CA LEU A 119 -5.87 1.34 -3.66
C LEU A 119 -6.24 2.09 -4.93
N VAL A 120 -7.21 2.99 -4.82
CA VAL A 120 -7.61 3.85 -5.94
C VAL A 120 -7.61 5.32 -5.54
N TRP A 121 -7.46 6.19 -6.53
CA TRP A 121 -7.46 7.65 -6.38
C TRP A 121 -8.50 8.28 -7.31
N ASN A 122 -9.18 9.32 -6.80
CA ASN A 122 -10.08 10.19 -7.56
C ASN A 122 -9.57 11.65 -7.49
N VAL A 123 -9.67 12.45 -8.56
CA VAL A 123 -9.18 13.85 -8.59
C VAL A 123 -9.64 14.62 -7.35
N GLY A 124 -8.68 15.27 -6.70
CA GLY A 124 -8.90 16.07 -5.48
C GLY A 124 -9.08 15.24 -4.19
N GLY A 125 -9.01 13.91 -4.29
CA GLY A 125 -9.13 12.97 -3.18
C GLY A 125 -7.79 12.59 -2.54
N LYS A 126 -7.83 11.49 -1.78
CA LYS A 126 -6.69 10.78 -1.19
C LYS A 126 -6.80 9.31 -1.63
N TRP A 127 -5.72 8.54 -1.52
CA TRP A 127 -5.78 7.10 -1.74
C TRP A 127 -6.87 6.45 -0.86
N GLU A 128 -7.63 5.55 -1.48
CA GLU A 128 -8.67 4.75 -0.82
C GLU A 128 -8.38 3.26 -1.02
N HIS A 129 -8.30 2.51 0.07
CA HIS A 129 -8.27 1.04 0.01
C HIS A 129 -9.61 0.51 -0.51
N LYS A 130 -9.57 -0.36 -1.54
CA LYS A 130 -10.75 -1.01 -2.12
C LYS A 130 -10.78 -2.53 -1.95
N GLY A 131 -9.62 -3.18 -1.87
CA GLY A 131 -9.55 -4.62 -1.70
C GLY A 131 -8.15 -5.12 -1.38
N HIS A 132 -8.06 -6.38 -0.97
CA HIS A 132 -6.80 -7.04 -0.65
C HIS A 132 -6.93 -8.56 -0.76
N GLY A 133 -5.80 -9.27 -0.92
CA GLY A 133 -5.78 -10.73 -1.03
C GLY A 133 -4.75 -11.25 -2.03
N TYR A 134 -4.95 -12.50 -2.46
CA TYR A 134 -4.15 -13.18 -3.48
C TYR A 134 -4.70 -12.99 -4.90
#